data_AF-A0A8S3FJB6-F1
#
_entry.id   AF-A0A8S3FJB6-F1
#
_cell.length_a   1.000
_cell.length_b   1.000
_cell.length_c   1.000
_cell.angle_alpha   90.00
_cell.angle_beta   90.00
_cell.angle_gamma   90.00
#
_symmetry.space_group_name_H-M   'P 1'
#
loop_
_entity.id
_entity.type
_entity.pdbx_description
1 polymer ?
#
loop_
_entity_poly.entity_id
_entity_poly.type
_entity_poly.pdbx_seq_one_letter_code
_entity_poly.pdbx_strand_id
1 'polypeptide(L)'
;MQFYYNLNGYAYYFYDTYIWNPPVSPSFWTISSNRTSIPFLAYPSTYFQDIISSTYNWIPATYNQNDLLRIKLAKYSPTGNFLGLFDAFDTYMQLCGGGYTDGQAAFTFGTQFKKACNIRADALWNSTLYETAFFDPYVVLTRNGTDYFIPCPVVILNYQSTTGSNPNRNSDESAWSYNRRFFLLDRISGVTTTTSGTNELININYATTIKILTTLTSGASYIQPPVIIVGYSELALTDIGKGTIVQ
;
A
#
# COMPACT_ATOMS: atom_id res chain seq x y z
N MET A 1 -2.45 -17.92 11.17
CA MET A 1 -3.67 -17.13 11.43
C MET A 1 -4.67 -17.49 10.35
N GLN A 2 -5.55 -18.45 10.62
CA GLN A 2 -6.68 -18.75 9.74
C GLN A 2 -7.78 -17.73 10.09
N PHE A 3 -8.16 -16.92 9.11
CA PHE A 3 -9.26 -15.98 9.24
C PHE A 3 -10.55 -16.81 9.06
N TYR A 4 -10.99 -17.48 10.12
CA TYR A 4 -12.26 -18.19 10.15
C TYR A 4 -13.39 -17.19 10.43
N TYR A 5 -14.34 -17.08 9.50
CA TYR A 5 -15.63 -16.44 9.74
C TYR A 5 -16.74 -17.48 9.77
N ASN A 6 -17.59 -17.39 10.80
CA ASN A 6 -18.60 -18.38 11.14
C ASN A 6 -19.77 -18.40 10.13
N LEU A 7 -20.18 -19.63 9.83
CA LEU A 7 -21.21 -20.08 8.90
C LEU A 7 -22.61 -19.74 9.40
N ASN A 8 -23.20 -18.63 8.94
CA ASN A 8 -24.66 -18.44 8.90
C ASN A 8 -25.05 -17.28 7.97
N GLY A 9 -24.64 -17.35 6.70
CA GLY A 9 -25.34 -16.60 5.65
C GLY A 9 -24.48 -16.14 4.47
N TYR A 10 -23.35 -15.46 4.70
CA TYR A 10 -22.54 -14.87 3.62
C TYR A 10 -21.08 -14.76 4.06
N ALA A 11 -20.39 -15.90 4.13
CA ALA A 11 -18.97 -15.97 4.49
C ALA A 11 -18.12 -15.73 3.24
N TYR A 12 -17.45 -14.58 3.16
CA TYR A 12 -16.45 -14.33 2.13
C TYR A 12 -15.16 -15.04 2.53
N TYR A 13 -14.72 -15.97 1.69
CA TYR A 13 -13.37 -16.54 1.72
C TYR A 13 -12.35 -15.39 1.61
N PHE A 14 -11.09 -15.63 2.00
CA PHE A 14 -10.00 -14.82 1.46
C PHE A 14 -10.23 -14.70 -0.04
N TYR A 15 -10.65 -13.52 -0.53
CA TYR A 15 -10.87 -13.30 -1.95
C TYR A 15 -9.64 -13.80 -2.68
N ASP A 16 -9.82 -14.69 -3.67
CA ASP A 16 -8.75 -15.38 -4.36
C ASP A 16 -7.65 -14.38 -4.75
N THR A 17 -6.58 -14.33 -3.96
CA THR A 17 -5.44 -13.44 -4.23
C THR A 17 -4.51 -14.21 -5.14
N TYR A 18 -4.36 -13.76 -6.37
CA TYR A 18 -3.35 -14.32 -7.27
C TYR A 18 -2.07 -13.50 -7.17
N ILE A 19 -0.94 -14.20 -7.09
CA ILE A 19 0.34 -13.62 -7.45
C ILE A 19 0.29 -13.43 -8.97
N TRP A 20 0.42 -12.19 -9.46
CA TRP A 20 0.54 -11.97 -10.90
C TRP A 20 1.77 -12.69 -11.43
N ASN A 21 1.55 -13.49 -12.48
CA ASN A 21 2.63 -14.10 -13.24
C ASN A 21 2.51 -13.60 -14.71
N PRO A 22 3.46 -12.81 -15.22
CA PRO A 22 4.68 -12.36 -14.55
C PRO A 22 4.43 -11.23 -13.54
N PRO A 23 5.29 -11.08 -12.53
CA PRO A 23 5.18 -10.06 -11.49
C PRO A 23 5.14 -8.65 -12.08
N VAL A 24 4.16 -7.88 -11.63
CA VAL A 24 3.94 -6.48 -12.00
C VAL A 24 4.90 -5.56 -11.26
N SER A 25 5.23 -4.43 -11.87
CA SER A 25 6.41 -3.65 -11.51
C SER A 25 6.20 -2.19 -11.91
N PRO A 26 6.53 -1.19 -11.06
CA PRO A 26 6.47 0.22 -11.47
C PRO A 26 7.36 0.47 -12.71
N SER A 27 7.13 1.56 -13.45
CA SER A 27 7.83 1.82 -14.73
C SER A 27 9.38 1.84 -14.68
N PHE A 28 9.97 1.98 -13.49
CA PHE A 28 11.42 1.94 -13.26
C PHE A 28 11.96 0.52 -13.02
N TRP A 29 11.06 -0.46 -13.05
CA TRP A 29 11.30 -1.87 -12.76
C TRP A 29 11.17 -2.69 -14.04
N THR A 30 11.51 -2.08 -15.17
CA THR A 30 11.67 -2.77 -16.45
C THR A 30 12.60 -3.95 -16.22
N ILE A 31 12.06 -5.14 -16.49
CA ILE A 31 12.74 -6.42 -16.43
C ILE A 31 13.87 -6.36 -17.46
N SER A 32 15.06 -5.90 -17.05
CA SER A 32 16.26 -6.57 -17.52
C SER A 32 16.20 -7.98 -16.92
N SER A 33 16.65 -8.98 -17.67
CA SER A 33 16.60 -10.41 -17.31
C SER A 33 17.28 -10.77 -15.97
N ASN A 34 17.87 -9.79 -15.27
CA ASN A 34 18.70 -9.96 -14.08
C ASN A 34 18.15 -9.23 -12.82
N ARG A 35 16.96 -8.62 -12.84
CA ARG A 35 16.35 -8.01 -11.63
C ARG A 35 15.31 -8.95 -11.01
N THR A 36 15.39 -9.14 -9.69
CA THR A 36 14.40 -9.91 -8.93
C THR A 36 13.10 -9.12 -8.84
N SER A 37 12.06 -9.59 -9.49
CA SER A 37 10.74 -8.99 -9.47
C SER A 37 9.99 -9.38 -8.20
N ILE A 38 9.38 -8.40 -7.56
CA ILE A 38 8.67 -8.58 -6.30
C ILE A 38 7.21 -8.96 -6.60
N PRO A 39 6.68 -10.05 -6.02
CA PRO A 39 5.29 -10.42 -6.23
C PRO A 39 4.35 -9.45 -5.50
N PHE A 40 3.73 -8.54 -6.24
CA PHE A 40 2.56 -7.83 -5.75
C PHE A 40 1.34 -8.76 -5.78
N LEU A 41 0.53 -8.69 -4.73
CA LEU A 41 -0.82 -9.26 -4.75
C LEU A 41 -1.74 -8.23 -5.40
N ALA A 42 -2.32 -8.59 -6.55
CA ALA A 42 -3.36 -7.78 -7.19
C ALA A 42 -4.75 -8.31 -6.84
N TYR A 43 -5.76 -7.46 -6.98
CA TYR A 43 -7.13 -7.98 -7.10
C TYR A 43 -7.29 -8.65 -8.47
N PRO A 44 -8.04 -9.76 -8.58
CA PRO A 44 -8.41 -10.28 -9.89
C PRO A 44 -9.30 -9.25 -10.61
N SER A 45 -9.24 -9.21 -11.94
CA SER A 45 -9.77 -8.12 -12.79
C SER A 45 -11.26 -7.81 -12.63
N THR A 46 -12.06 -8.72 -12.04
CA THR A 46 -13.49 -8.55 -11.77
C THR A 46 -13.80 -8.01 -10.36
N TYR A 47 -12.86 -8.09 -9.41
CA TYR A 47 -13.15 -7.92 -7.98
C TYR A 47 -13.04 -6.49 -7.47
N PHE A 48 -12.32 -5.61 -8.16
CA PHE A 48 -12.34 -4.19 -7.78
C PHE A 48 -13.74 -3.62 -7.93
N GLN A 49 -14.40 -3.92 -9.06
CA GLN A 49 -15.79 -3.52 -9.29
C GLN A 49 -16.70 -4.05 -8.18
N ASP A 50 -16.46 -5.26 -7.67
CA ASP A 50 -17.21 -5.77 -6.50
C ASP A 50 -16.95 -4.92 -5.25
N ILE A 51 -15.69 -4.63 -4.91
CA ILE A 51 -15.30 -3.89 -3.69
C ILE A 51 -15.81 -2.45 -3.67
N ILE A 52 -15.83 -1.77 -4.83
CA ILE A 52 -16.36 -0.39 -4.93
C ILE A 52 -17.82 -0.34 -5.38
N SER A 53 -18.42 -1.44 -5.83
CA SER A 53 -19.82 -1.42 -6.24
C SER A 53 -20.70 -1.04 -5.07
N SER A 54 -21.75 -0.29 -5.37
CA SER A 54 -22.80 0.08 -4.41
C SER A 54 -23.50 -1.14 -3.76
N THR A 55 -23.31 -2.34 -4.30
CA THR A 55 -23.79 -3.60 -3.73
C THR A 55 -23.00 -4.00 -2.46
N TYR A 56 -21.75 -3.55 -2.34
CA TYR A 56 -20.82 -3.89 -1.25
C TYR A 56 -20.67 -2.74 -0.22
N ASN A 57 -21.69 -1.88 -0.11
CA ASN A 57 -21.83 -0.79 0.86
C ASN A 57 -21.89 -1.29 2.31
N TRP A 58 -20.79 -1.85 2.83
CA TRP A 58 -20.77 -2.52 4.13
C TRP A 58 -20.27 -1.67 5.28
N ILE A 59 -19.63 -0.54 5.01
CA ILE A 59 -19.12 0.35 6.04
C ILE A 59 -20.20 1.39 6.31
N PRO A 60 -20.97 1.29 7.42
CA PRO A 60 -21.98 2.29 7.71
C PRO A 60 -21.31 3.65 7.83
N ALA A 61 -21.88 4.69 7.23
CA ALA A 61 -21.44 6.08 7.42
C ALA A 61 -21.96 6.63 8.74
N THR A 62 -21.81 5.86 9.82
CA THR A 62 -22.08 6.33 11.19
C THR A 62 -20.93 7.15 11.75
N TYR A 63 -19.94 7.47 10.91
CA TYR A 63 -18.81 8.32 11.29
C TYR A 63 -19.28 9.78 11.34
N ASN A 64 -19.10 10.40 12.49
CA ASN A 64 -19.16 11.84 12.64
C ASN A 64 -17.87 12.48 12.12
N GLN A 65 -17.94 13.78 11.86
CA GLN A 65 -16.73 14.55 11.63
C GLN A 65 -15.79 14.39 12.83
N ASN A 66 -14.51 14.14 12.56
CA ASN A 66 -13.46 13.85 13.53
C ASN A 66 -13.42 12.43 14.11
N ASP A 67 -14.33 11.54 13.69
CA ASP A 67 -14.21 10.14 14.07
C ASP A 67 -12.95 9.52 13.46
N LEU A 68 -12.32 8.61 14.20
CA LEU A 68 -11.13 7.91 13.74
C LEU A 68 -11.49 6.76 12.82
N LEU A 69 -10.98 6.79 11.60
CA LEU A 69 -11.01 5.66 10.68
C LEU A 69 -9.95 4.64 11.09
N ARG A 70 -10.39 3.50 11.65
CA ARG A 70 -9.47 2.45 12.10
C ARG A 70 -8.93 1.67 10.90
N ILE A 71 -7.71 1.99 10.46
CA ILE A 71 -7.00 1.21 9.46
C ILE A 71 -5.87 0.42 10.13
N LYS A 72 -5.86 -0.90 9.87
CA LYS A 72 -4.80 -1.82 10.27
C LYS A 72 -3.97 -2.24 9.06
N LEU A 73 -2.67 -2.44 9.26
CA LEU A 73 -1.74 -2.94 8.26
C LEU A 73 -1.31 -4.35 8.64
N ALA A 74 -1.66 -5.33 7.81
CA ALA A 74 -1.04 -6.65 7.88
C ALA A 74 0.32 -6.55 7.20
N LYS A 75 1.38 -6.78 7.98
CA LYS A 75 2.77 -6.66 7.52
C LYS A 75 3.31 -8.01 7.11
N TYR A 76 4.03 -8.06 6.00
CA TYR A 76 4.66 -9.25 5.46
C TYR A 76 6.13 -9.01 5.14
N SER A 77 6.96 -10.02 5.35
CA SER A 77 8.34 -10.02 4.85
C SER A 77 8.35 -10.06 3.33
N PRO A 78 9.50 -9.76 2.70
CA PRO A 78 9.64 -9.89 1.25
C PRO A 78 9.42 -11.31 0.73
N THR A 79 9.68 -12.31 1.58
CA THR A 79 9.42 -13.73 1.30
C THR A 79 7.97 -14.14 1.54
N GLY A 80 7.09 -13.22 1.93
CA GLY A 80 5.66 -13.47 2.14
C GLY A 80 5.28 -13.95 3.55
N ASN A 81 6.21 -13.98 4.51
CA ASN A 81 5.89 -14.39 5.88
C ASN A 81 5.09 -13.29 6.59
N PHE A 82 4.02 -13.64 7.29
CA PHE A 82 3.27 -12.69 8.09
C PHE A 82 4.06 -12.26 9.33
N LEU A 83 4.23 -10.95 9.52
CA LEU A 83 5.03 -10.35 10.59
C LEU A 83 4.18 -9.74 11.71
N GLY A 84 2.90 -9.49 11.45
CA GLY A 84 1.99 -8.93 12.45
C GLY A 84 0.95 -7.99 11.87
N LEU A 85 0.06 -7.53 12.74
CA LEU A 85 -0.99 -6.57 12.44
C LEU A 85 -0.75 -5.30 13.25
N PHE A 86 -0.67 -4.15 12.58
CA PHE A 86 -0.26 -2.89 13.18
C PHE A 86 -1.30 -1.80 12.91
N ASP A 87 -1.42 -0.81 13.80
CA ASP A 87 -2.21 0.39 13.49
C ASP A 87 -1.49 1.25 12.46
N ALA A 88 -2.21 1.67 11.41
CA ALA A 88 -1.61 2.43 10.31
C ALA A 88 -1.07 3.81 10.76
N PHE A 89 -1.68 4.42 11.78
CA PHE A 89 -1.23 5.70 12.35
C PHE A 89 0.02 5.58 13.24
N ASP A 90 0.39 4.37 13.68
CA ASP A 90 1.55 4.14 14.55
C ASP A 90 2.86 4.10 13.75
N THR A 91 3.09 5.13 12.92
CA THR A 91 4.25 5.33 12.03
C THR A 91 4.41 4.37 10.84
N TYR A 92 3.66 3.26 10.78
CA TYR A 92 3.82 2.23 9.74
C TYR A 92 3.35 2.62 8.32
N MET A 93 2.68 3.76 8.17
CA MET A 93 2.21 4.26 6.87
C MET A 93 2.86 5.59 6.45
N GLN A 94 3.98 5.98 7.07
CA GLN A 94 4.72 7.20 6.71
C GLN A 94 6.23 7.01 6.87
N LEU A 95 7.00 7.61 5.97
CA LEU A 95 8.46 7.75 6.14
C LEU A 95 8.82 8.99 6.96
N CYS A 96 7.95 10.01 6.91
CA CYS A 96 8.03 11.18 7.76
C CYS A 96 7.80 10.74 9.20
N GLY A 97 8.85 10.71 10.02
CA GLY A 97 8.69 10.48 11.45
C GLY A 97 7.67 11.45 12.08
N GLY A 98 7.36 11.23 13.35
CA GLY A 98 6.43 12.10 14.06
C GLY A 98 5.78 11.39 15.23
N GLY A 99 4.99 12.14 15.98
CA GLY A 99 4.21 11.58 17.07
C GLY A 99 2.99 10.83 16.58
N TYR A 100 2.44 10.00 17.47
CA TYR A 100 1.17 9.32 17.30
C TYR A 100 0.04 10.25 16.83
N THR A 101 -0.02 11.47 17.40
CA THR A 101 -1.04 12.47 17.09
C THR A 101 -1.01 12.93 15.63
N ASP A 102 0.18 13.09 15.06
CA ASP A 102 0.34 13.44 13.64
C ASP A 102 -0.12 12.31 12.74
N GLY A 103 0.21 11.07 13.12
CA GLY A 103 -0.22 9.87 12.42
C GLY A 103 -1.74 9.78 12.41
N GLN A 104 -2.37 9.96 13.58
CA GLN A 104 -3.81 9.83 13.77
C GLN A 104 -4.62 10.87 12.97
N ALA A 105 -4.10 12.09 12.84
CA ALA A 105 -4.75 13.15 12.06
C ALA A 105 -5.01 12.74 10.60
N ALA A 106 -4.13 11.93 9.99
CA ALA A 106 -4.29 11.43 8.63
C ALA A 106 -5.49 10.47 8.46
N PHE A 107 -5.99 9.89 9.56
CA PHE A 107 -7.09 8.92 9.57
C PHE A 107 -8.37 9.51 10.15
N THR A 108 -8.41 10.82 10.36
CA THR A 108 -9.55 11.51 10.94
C THR A 108 -10.60 11.77 9.85
N PHE A 109 -11.76 11.15 9.98
CA PHE A 109 -12.82 11.22 8.99
C PHE A 109 -13.39 12.64 8.83
N GLY A 110 -13.66 13.03 7.58
CA GLY A 110 -14.22 14.34 7.26
C GLY A 110 -13.23 15.52 7.42
N THR A 111 -11.92 15.24 7.47
CA THR A 111 -10.88 16.28 7.58
C THR A 111 -9.90 16.20 6.41
N GLN A 112 -9.25 17.32 6.11
CA GLN A 112 -8.12 17.35 5.18
C GLN A 112 -6.82 17.40 5.97
N PHE A 113 -5.95 16.43 5.72
CA PHE A 113 -4.64 16.35 6.34
C PHE A 113 -3.56 16.28 5.26
N LYS A 114 -2.47 17.03 5.46
CA LYS A 114 -1.28 16.97 4.61
C LYS A 114 -0.04 17.08 5.48
N LYS A 115 0.84 16.10 5.37
CA LYS A 115 2.18 16.12 5.96
C LYS A 115 3.20 15.87 4.88
N ALA A 116 4.28 16.64 4.92
CA ALA A 116 5.45 16.49 4.06
C ALA A 116 6.69 16.68 4.93
N CYS A 117 7.77 16.00 4.57
CA CYS A 117 9.04 16.12 5.27
C CYS A 117 10.19 15.96 4.28
N ASN A 118 11.38 16.32 4.75
CA ASN A 118 12.63 16.09 4.04
C ASN A 118 13.37 14.95 4.76
N ILE A 119 13.78 13.93 4.03
CA ILE A 119 14.53 12.79 4.56
C ILE A 119 15.91 12.79 3.92
N ARG A 120 16.95 12.56 4.72
CA ARG A 120 18.30 12.34 4.18
C ARG A 120 18.32 11.01 3.44
N ALA A 121 18.87 11.00 2.22
CA ALA A 121 19.07 9.79 1.42
C ALA A 121 19.77 8.68 2.23
N ASP A 122 20.77 9.04 3.02
CA ASP A 122 21.52 8.12 3.87
C ASP A 122 20.65 7.35 4.88
N ALA A 123 19.58 7.98 5.38
CA ALA A 123 18.67 7.35 6.33
C ALA A 123 17.89 6.21 5.67
N LEU A 124 17.44 6.40 4.42
CA LEU A 124 16.73 5.37 3.65
C LEU A 124 17.60 4.15 3.33
N TRP A 125 18.92 4.32 3.32
CA TRP A 125 19.89 3.23 3.14
C TRP A 125 20.16 2.43 4.42
N ASN A 126 19.84 2.97 5.59
CA ASN A 126 20.04 2.28 6.86
C ASN A 126 18.95 1.20 7.07
N SER A 127 19.35 -0.07 7.00
CA SER A 127 18.45 -1.22 7.16
C SER A 127 17.91 -1.44 8.56
N THR A 128 18.53 -0.82 9.57
CA THR A 128 18.03 -0.81 10.95
C THR A 128 16.91 0.21 11.14
N LEU A 129 16.92 1.30 10.37
CA LEU A 129 15.90 2.36 10.48
C LEU A 129 14.66 2.06 9.63
N TYR A 130 14.88 1.56 8.41
CA TYR A 130 13.80 1.24 7.49
C TYR A 130 14.01 -0.16 6.94
N GLU A 131 13.04 -1.04 7.15
CA GLU A 131 13.05 -2.38 6.58
C GLU A 131 12.24 -2.44 5.28
N THR A 132 12.57 -3.41 4.41
CA THR A 132 11.71 -3.73 3.27
C THR A 132 10.64 -4.70 3.74
N ALA A 133 9.39 -4.24 3.74
CA ALA A 133 8.21 -5.03 4.11
C ALA A 133 7.02 -4.63 3.25
N PHE A 134 6.08 -5.56 3.07
CA PHE A 134 4.80 -5.29 2.42
C PHE A 134 3.72 -5.04 3.45
N PHE A 135 2.84 -4.09 3.14
CA PHE A 135 1.69 -3.74 3.95
C PHE A 135 0.42 -4.00 3.14
N ASP A 136 -0.49 -4.79 3.70
CA ASP A 136 -1.84 -5.04 3.19
C ASP A 136 -2.83 -4.30 4.12
N PRO A 137 -3.46 -3.21 3.65
CA PRO A 137 -4.29 -2.35 4.49
C PRO A 137 -5.72 -2.87 4.61
N TYR A 138 -6.29 -2.74 5.80
CA TYR A 138 -7.66 -3.12 6.10
C TYR A 138 -8.33 -2.04 6.95
N VAL A 139 -9.52 -1.61 6.56
CA VAL A 139 -10.39 -0.84 7.45
C VAL A 139 -11.11 -1.79 8.39
N VAL A 140 -11.17 -1.43 9.67
CA VAL A 140 -11.74 -2.25 10.73
C VAL A 140 -13.11 -1.71 11.13
N LEU A 141 -14.09 -2.60 11.16
CA LEU A 141 -15.44 -2.34 11.63
C LEU A 141 -15.77 -3.23 12.81
N THR A 142 -16.18 -2.66 13.94
CA THR A 142 -16.68 -3.45 15.07
C THR A 142 -18.20 -3.56 14.99
N ARG A 143 -18.74 -4.77 14.96
CA ARG A 143 -20.18 -5.05 15.06
C ARG A 143 -20.42 -6.13 16.10
N ASN A 144 -21.31 -5.87 17.06
CA ASN A 144 -21.65 -6.79 18.15
C ASN A 144 -20.41 -7.33 18.89
N GLY A 145 -19.41 -6.46 19.13
CA GLY A 145 -18.15 -6.80 19.79
C GLY A 145 -17.14 -7.59 18.93
N THR A 146 -17.45 -7.86 17.66
CA THR A 146 -16.55 -8.54 16.72
C THR A 146 -15.96 -7.55 15.73
N ASP A 147 -14.64 -7.59 15.53
CA ASP A 147 -13.92 -6.80 14.53
C ASP A 147 -13.92 -7.50 13.17
N TYR A 148 -14.39 -6.78 12.14
CA TYR A 148 -14.41 -7.17 10.74
C TYR A 148 -13.36 -6.38 9.97
N PHE A 149 -12.57 -7.08 9.16
CA PHE A 149 -11.48 -6.52 8.37
C PHE A 149 -11.87 -6.46 6.91
N ILE A 150 -12.03 -5.25 6.39
CA ILE A 150 -12.39 -5.03 4.98
C ILE A 150 -11.13 -4.53 4.26
N PRO A 151 -10.68 -5.20 3.18
CA PRO A 151 -9.44 -4.83 2.52
C PRO A 151 -9.59 -3.46 1.83
N CYS A 152 -8.57 -2.62 2.01
CA CYS A 152 -8.46 -1.32 1.38
C CYS A 152 -7.73 -1.46 0.03
N PRO A 153 -8.33 -1.04 -1.10
CA PRO A 153 -7.65 -1.10 -2.38
C PRO A 153 -6.40 -0.21 -2.44
N VAL A 154 -5.34 -0.68 -3.08
CA VAL A 154 -4.07 0.04 -3.25
C VAL A 154 -3.85 0.41 -4.72
N VAL A 155 -3.71 1.70 -5.00
CA VAL A 155 -3.36 2.22 -6.33
C VAL A 155 -1.90 2.64 -6.32
N ILE A 156 -1.09 2.10 -7.22
CA ILE A 156 0.31 2.49 -7.39
C ILE A 156 0.40 3.42 -8.60
N LEU A 157 0.69 4.71 -8.37
CA LEU A 157 0.69 5.74 -9.43
C LEU A 157 1.73 5.45 -10.53
N ASN A 158 2.89 4.93 -10.13
CA ASN A 158 3.99 4.62 -11.04
C ASN A 158 3.87 3.22 -11.66
N TYR A 159 2.73 2.53 -11.51
CA TYR A 159 2.51 1.19 -12.05
C TYR A 159 2.61 1.15 -13.57
N GLN A 160 3.39 0.19 -14.08
CA GLN A 160 3.44 -0.16 -15.48
C GLN A 160 3.00 -1.62 -15.64
N SER A 161 2.08 -1.87 -16.57
CA SER A 161 1.64 -3.21 -16.90
C SER A 161 2.71 -3.94 -17.73
N THR A 162 2.57 -5.26 -17.83
CA THR A 162 3.42 -6.12 -18.66
C THR A 162 3.37 -5.77 -20.15
N THR A 163 2.29 -5.11 -20.60
CA THR A 163 2.14 -4.63 -21.98
C THR A 163 2.71 -3.22 -22.16
N GLY A 164 3.35 -2.65 -21.13
CA GLY A 164 3.96 -1.32 -21.14
C GLY A 164 2.99 -0.16 -20.87
N SER A 165 1.69 -0.45 -20.66
CA SER A 165 0.69 0.57 -20.35
C SER A 165 0.83 1.10 -18.92
N ASN A 166 0.42 2.35 -18.69
CA ASN A 166 0.50 2.99 -17.36
C ASN A 166 -0.90 3.39 -16.87
N PRO A 167 -1.76 2.43 -16.50
CA PRO A 167 -3.18 2.69 -16.20
C PRO A 167 -3.39 3.70 -15.07
N ASN A 168 -2.47 3.77 -14.10
CA ASN A 168 -2.60 4.60 -12.91
C ASN A 168 -1.97 6.00 -13.04
N ARG A 169 -1.40 6.33 -14.20
CA ARG A 169 -0.79 7.66 -14.43
C ARG A 169 -1.79 8.70 -14.95
N ASN A 170 -2.89 8.24 -15.55
CA ASN A 170 -3.91 9.11 -16.10
C ASN A 170 -4.97 9.44 -15.03
N SER A 171 -5.67 10.55 -15.23
CA SER A 171 -6.75 11.00 -14.34
C SER A 171 -8.03 10.18 -14.44
N ASP A 172 -8.10 9.22 -15.37
CA ASP A 172 -9.24 8.34 -15.54
C ASP A 172 -9.18 7.17 -14.55
N GLU A 173 -9.86 7.34 -13.42
CA GLU A 173 -9.93 6.34 -12.34
C GLU A 173 -10.59 5.02 -12.77
N SER A 174 -11.38 5.03 -13.85
CA SER A 174 -12.03 3.82 -14.38
C SER A 174 -11.05 2.84 -15.01
N ALA A 175 -9.88 3.34 -15.43
CA ALA A 175 -8.81 2.54 -16.00
C ALA A 175 -7.79 2.08 -14.95
N TRP A 176 -7.94 2.48 -13.68
CA TRP A 176 -6.96 2.18 -12.64
C TRP A 176 -6.86 0.68 -12.33
N SER A 177 -5.64 0.25 -12.06
CA SER A 177 -5.28 -1.07 -11.57
C SER A 177 -5.09 -1.03 -10.06
N TYR A 178 -5.84 -1.90 -9.37
CA TYR A 178 -5.88 -1.98 -7.91
C TYR A 178 -5.14 -3.21 -7.39
N ASN A 179 -4.39 -3.00 -6.33
CA ASN A 179 -3.53 -3.97 -5.68
C ASN A 179 -3.91 -4.12 -4.19
N ARG A 180 -3.40 -5.16 -3.54
CA ARG A 180 -3.57 -5.38 -2.10
C ARG A 180 -2.44 -4.81 -1.28
N ARG A 181 -1.22 -4.81 -1.82
CA ARG A 181 -0.01 -4.52 -1.06
C ARG A 181 0.73 -3.32 -1.60
N PHE A 182 1.33 -2.57 -0.69
CA PHE A 182 2.33 -1.55 -0.96
C PHE A 182 3.54 -1.76 -0.05
N PHE A 183 4.60 -0.97 -0.26
CA PHE A 183 5.74 -0.87 0.63
C PHE A 183 6.05 0.59 0.88
N LEU A 184 6.78 0.90 1.95
CA LEU A 184 7.35 2.24 2.12
C LEU A 184 8.74 2.33 1.49
N LEU A 185 9.47 1.22 1.50
CA LEU A 185 10.84 1.12 1.00
C LEU A 185 11.05 -0.25 0.38
N ASP A 186 11.66 -0.28 -0.81
CA ASP A 186 12.16 -1.50 -1.42
C ASP A 186 13.64 -1.39 -1.79
N ARG A 187 14.42 -2.34 -1.26
CA ARG A 187 15.85 -2.52 -1.56
C ARG A 187 16.12 -3.77 -2.40
N ILE A 188 15.13 -4.59 -2.68
CA ILE A 188 15.36 -5.90 -3.30
C ILE A 188 15.44 -5.78 -4.81
N SER A 189 14.58 -4.96 -5.40
CA SER A 189 14.55 -4.78 -6.86
C SER A 189 15.70 -3.97 -7.43
N GLY A 190 16.36 -3.19 -6.58
CA GLY A 190 17.55 -2.45 -6.96
C GLY A 190 18.82 -3.28 -6.85
N VAL A 191 18.73 -4.56 -6.47
CA VAL A 191 19.88 -5.48 -6.50
C VAL A 191 20.10 -5.94 -7.94
N THR A 192 21.34 -5.81 -8.40
CA THR A 192 21.79 -6.27 -9.71
C THR A 192 23.01 -7.17 -9.58
N THR A 193 23.12 -8.16 -10.47
CA THR A 193 24.32 -9.01 -10.55
C THR A 193 25.35 -8.34 -11.48
N THR A 194 26.53 -8.07 -10.94
CA THR A 194 27.66 -7.51 -11.69
C THR A 194 28.26 -8.53 -12.66
N THR A 195 29.16 -8.08 -13.53
CA THR A 195 29.92 -8.95 -14.43
C THR A 195 30.80 -9.98 -13.70
N SER A 196 31.17 -9.71 -12.44
CA SER A 196 31.89 -10.64 -11.56
C SER A 196 30.97 -11.62 -10.82
N GLY A 197 29.65 -11.58 -11.06
CA GLY A 197 28.68 -12.44 -10.39
C GLY A 197 28.33 -12.00 -8.96
N THR A 198 28.76 -10.81 -8.52
CA THR A 198 28.40 -10.26 -7.20
C THR A 198 27.05 -9.55 -7.29
N ASN A 199 26.19 -9.77 -6.29
CA ASN A 199 24.93 -9.04 -6.18
C ASN A 199 25.16 -7.74 -5.44
N GLU A 200 24.88 -6.62 -6.09
CA GLU A 200 25.10 -5.27 -5.56
C GLU A 200 23.81 -4.46 -5.65
N LEU A 201 23.49 -3.78 -4.55
CA LEU A 201 22.37 -2.86 -4.49
C LEU A 201 22.77 -1.54 -5.14
N ILE A 202 22.12 -1.17 -6.25
CA ILE A 202 22.45 0.04 -7.01
C ILE A 202 21.41 1.16 -6.84
N ASN A 203 20.19 0.82 -6.41
CA ASN A 203 19.13 1.78 -6.17
C ASN A 203 18.14 1.31 -5.11
N ILE A 204 17.41 2.25 -4.49
CA ILE A 204 16.32 1.98 -3.55
C ILE A 204 15.06 2.65 -4.07
N ASN A 205 13.94 1.95 -4.03
CA ASN A 205 12.63 2.55 -4.30
C ASN A 205 11.98 2.96 -2.98
N TYR A 206 11.37 4.14 -2.92
CA TYR A 206 10.73 4.63 -1.71
C TYR A 206 9.42 5.35 -2.03
N ALA A 207 8.48 5.28 -1.09
CA ALA A 207 7.19 5.96 -1.20
C ALA A 207 7.39 7.48 -1.03
N THR A 208 7.11 8.25 -2.07
CA THR A 208 7.16 9.72 -2.05
C THR A 208 5.83 10.33 -1.66
N THR A 209 4.73 9.65 -1.98
CA THR A 209 3.38 10.12 -1.67
C THR A 209 2.52 8.95 -1.23
N ILE A 210 1.74 9.19 -0.19
CA ILE A 210 0.71 8.27 0.28
C ILE A 210 -0.55 9.10 0.53
N LYS A 211 -1.67 8.71 -0.07
CA LYS A 211 -2.97 9.34 0.11
C LYS A 211 -3.98 8.29 0.53
N ILE A 212 -4.86 8.67 1.45
CA ILE A 212 -6.02 7.88 1.83
C ILE A 212 -7.24 8.60 1.25
N LEU A 213 -7.90 7.99 0.28
CA LEU A 213 -9.12 8.51 -0.31
C LEU A 213 -10.30 7.76 0.30
N THR A 214 -11.20 8.52 0.93
CA THR A 214 -12.43 7.98 1.50
C THR A 214 -13.60 8.62 0.77
N THR A 215 -14.48 7.79 0.22
CA THR A 215 -15.61 8.25 -0.62
C THR A 215 -16.93 7.83 0.00
N LEU A 216 -17.89 8.75 0.05
CA LEU A 216 -19.26 8.47 0.45
C LEU A 216 -20.04 7.86 -0.71
N THR A 217 -20.93 6.91 -0.40
CA THR A 217 -21.80 6.31 -1.41
C THR A 217 -22.94 7.25 -1.80
N SER A 218 -23.62 7.00 -2.93
CA SER A 218 -24.83 7.74 -3.29
C SER A 218 -25.89 7.61 -2.19
N GLY A 219 -26.22 8.72 -1.53
CA GLY A 219 -27.11 8.77 -0.36
C GLY A 219 -26.40 8.93 0.99
N ALA A 220 -25.06 8.92 1.02
CA ALA A 220 -24.22 9.16 2.20
C ALA A 220 -24.46 8.25 3.42
N SER A 221 -25.20 7.15 3.26
CA SER A 221 -25.44 6.17 4.34
C SER A 221 -24.28 5.21 4.57
N TYR A 222 -23.35 5.11 3.62
CA TYR A 222 -22.20 4.22 3.67
C TYR A 222 -20.94 4.89 3.14
N ILE A 223 -19.81 4.31 3.51
CA ILE A 223 -18.48 4.70 3.04
C ILE A 223 -17.94 3.54 2.20
N GLN A 224 -17.35 3.84 1.05
CA GLN A 224 -16.58 2.86 0.31
C GLN A 224 -15.30 2.51 1.07
N PRO A 225 -14.77 1.27 0.93
CA PRO A 225 -13.46 0.94 1.48
C PRO A 225 -12.42 1.99 1.07
N PRO A 226 -11.67 2.57 2.02
CA PRO A 226 -10.70 3.61 1.72
C PRO A 226 -9.68 3.12 0.70
N VAL A 227 -9.41 3.94 -0.32
CA VAL A 227 -8.40 3.65 -1.35
C VAL A 227 -7.08 4.26 -0.93
N ILE A 228 -6.04 3.43 -0.86
CA ILE A 228 -4.67 3.86 -0.55
C ILE A 228 -3.95 4.12 -1.87
N ILE A 229 -3.56 5.35 -2.12
CA ILE A 229 -2.86 5.74 -3.35
C ILE A 229 -1.40 6.02 -3.00
N VAL A 230 -0.47 5.32 -3.66
CA VAL A 230 0.96 5.39 -3.39
C VAL A 230 1.73 5.78 -4.64
N GLY A 231 2.60 6.79 -4.52
CA GLY A 231 3.60 7.14 -5.52
C GLY A 231 5.00 6.75 -5.06
N TYR A 232 5.82 6.31 -6.00
CA TYR A 232 7.20 5.88 -5.75
C TYR A 232 8.20 6.71 -6.54
N SER A 233 9.40 6.83 -5.98
CA SER A 233 10.59 7.32 -6.68
C SER A 233 11.78 6.41 -6.38
N GLU A 234 12.83 6.58 -7.16
CA GLU A 234 14.09 5.85 -7.07
C GLU A 234 15.18 6.75 -6.50
N LEU A 235 16.00 6.18 -5.63
CA LEU A 235 17.19 6.80 -5.06
C LEU A 235 18.40 5.97 -5.47
N ALA A 236 19.37 6.57 -6.17
CA ALA A 236 20.54 5.85 -6.63
C ALA A 236 21.59 5.71 -5.52
N LEU A 237 22.41 4.66 -5.57
CA LEU A 237 23.56 4.49 -4.68
C LEU A 237 24.52 5.69 -4.73
N THR A 238 24.63 6.34 -5.89
CA THR A 238 25.45 7.53 -6.08
C THR A 238 25.00 8.75 -5.29
N ASP A 239 23.80 8.71 -4.70
CA ASP A 239 23.22 9.84 -3.96
C ASP A 239 23.54 9.79 -2.45
N ILE A 240 24.10 8.67 -1.96
CA ILE A 240 24.54 8.50 -0.56
C ILE A 240 25.79 9.34 -0.29
N GLY A 241 25.88 9.89 0.93
CA GLY A 241 27.07 10.59 1.44
C GLY A 241 27.24 12.00 0.89
N LYS A 242 26.39 12.41 -0.05
CA LYS A 242 26.40 13.74 -0.68
C LYS A 242 25.51 14.76 0.01
N GLY A 243 24.87 14.38 1.13
CA GLY A 243 23.88 15.23 1.80
C GLY A 243 22.57 15.37 1.03
N THR A 244 22.30 14.46 0.08
CA THR A 244 21.07 14.45 -0.72
C THR A 244 19.84 14.35 0.17
N ILE A 245 18.84 15.16 -0.14
CA ILE A 245 17.55 15.22 0.54
C ILE A 245 16.46 14.77 -0.43
N VAL A 246 15.58 13.89 0.04
CA VAL A 246 14.39 13.43 -0.69
C VAL A 246 13.11 13.86 0.03
N GLN A 247 12.02 13.95 -0.71
CA GLN A 247 10.68 14.34 -0.24
C GLN A 247 9.66 13.23 -0.51
#